data_AF-A0A371REN7-F1
#
_entry.id   AF-A0A371REN7-F1
#
_cell.length_a   1.000
_cell.length_b   1.000
_cell.length_c   1.000
_cell.angle_alpha   90.00
_cell.angle_beta   90.00
_cell.angle_gamma   90.00
#
_symmetry.space_group_name_H-M   'P 1'
#
loop_
_entity.id
_entity.type
_entity.pdbx_description
1 polymer ?
#
loop_
_entity_poly.entity_id
_entity_poly.type
_entity_poly.pdbx_seq_one_letter_code
_entity_poly.pdbx_strand_id
1 'polypeptide(L)' 'MNIDARLTSLDERHRSLETLIEEEMRRPMQDELRLHDLKRQKLAIKDEMFSLETMRKPN' A
#
# COMPACT_ATOMS: atom_id res chain seq x y z
N MET A 1 9.05 19.95 1.90
CA MET A 1 8.65 18.55 2.23
C MET A 1 9.14 17.67 1.09
N ASN A 2 10.02 16.72 1.39
CA ASN A 2 10.76 15.96 0.38
C ASN A 2 9.93 14.78 -0.14
N ILE A 3 9.93 14.55 -1.46
CA ILE A 3 9.21 13.43 -2.09
C ILE A 3 9.66 12.09 -1.47
N ASP A 4 10.96 11.97 -1.14
CA ASP A 4 11.53 10.78 -0.49
C ASP A 4 10.88 10.49 0.87
N ALA A 5 10.64 11.51 1.70
CA ALA A 5 9.99 11.31 3.00
C ALA A 5 8.55 10.83 2.86
N ARG A 6 7.85 11.31 1.82
CA ARG A 6 6.47 10.91 1.51
C ARG A 6 6.42 9.47 0.99
N LEU A 7 7.40 9.10 0.15
CA LEU A 7 7.61 7.73 -0.33
C LEU A 7 7.89 6.75 0.81
N THR A 8 8.76 7.11 1.77
CA THR A 8 9.03 6.28 2.95
C THR A 8 7.76 6.03 3.76
N SER A 9 6.98 7.06 4.07
CA SER A 9 5.72 6.88 4.83
C SER A 9 4.68 6.06 4.07
N LEU A 10 4.65 6.13 2.74
CA LEU A 10 3.79 5.29 1.91
C LEU A 10 4.27 3.84 1.88
N ASP A 11 5.57 3.59 1.83
CA ASP A 11 6.15 2.23 1.91
C ASP A 11 5.81 1.57 3.25
N GLU A 12 5.94 2.30 4.37
CA GLU A 12 5.58 1.81 5.71
C GLU A 12 4.09 1.43 5.81
N ARG A 13 3.21 2.27 5.24
CA ARG A 13 1.78 1.96 5.15
C ARG A 13 1.50 0.77 4.25
N HIS A 14 2.20 0.67 3.11
CA HIS A 14 2.05 -0.46 2.18
C HIS A 14 2.44 -1.77 2.86
N ARG A 15 3.57 -1.83 3.55
CA ARG A 15 4.00 -3.01 4.31
C ARG A 15 3.02 -3.41 5.41
N SER A 16 2.45 -2.42 6.09
CA SER A 16 1.42 -2.66 7.12
C SER A 16 0.17 -3.29 6.51
N LEU A 17 -0.31 -2.77 5.37
CA LEU A 17 -1.44 -3.35 4.65
C LEU A 17 -1.14 -4.75 4.13
N GLU A 18 0.07 -5.00 3.61
CA GLU A 18 0.48 -6.35 3.19
C GLU A 18 0.45 -7.34 4.33
N THR A 19 0.99 -6.95 5.50
CA THR A 19 0.97 -7.79 6.70
C THR A 19 -0.47 -8.10 7.13
N LEU A 20 -1.35 -7.09 7.14
CA LEU A 20 -2.77 -7.28 7.46
C LEU A 20 -3.47 -8.21 6.46
N ILE A 21 -3.16 -8.09 5.17
CA ILE A 21 -3.70 -8.97 4.12
C ILE A 21 -3.22 -10.40 4.33
N GLU A 22 -1.94 -10.61 4.62
CA GLU A 22 -1.37 -11.94 4.87
C GLU A 22 -1.95 -12.60 6.12
N GLU A 23 -2.09 -11.85 7.21
CA GLU A 23 -2.71 -12.31 8.46
C GLU A 23 -4.18 -12.71 8.23
N GLU A 24 -4.93 -11.91 7.47
CA GLU A 24 -6.33 -12.20 7.18
C GLU A 24 -6.49 -13.35 6.18
N MET A 25 -5.56 -13.54 5.24
CA MET A 25 -5.52 -14.72 4.35
C MET A 25 -5.14 -16.00 5.08
N ARG A 26 -4.34 -15.93 6.16
CA ARG A 26 -4.00 -17.10 6.99
C ARG A 26 -5.16 -17.54 7.88
N ARG A 27 -6.14 -16.68 8.11
CA ARG A 27 -7.28 -17.00 8.95
C ARG A 27 -8.24 -17.97 8.24
N PRO A 28 -8.74 -19.00 8.93
CA PRO A 28 -9.66 -19.98 8.35
C PRO A 28 -11.03 -19.38 7.98
N MET A 29 -11.41 -18.25 8.60
CA MET A 29 -12.55 -17.41 8.19
C MET A 29 -12.00 -16.10 7.62
N GLN A 30 -11.53 -16.14 6.39
CA GLN A 30 -11.14 -14.94 5.67
C GLN A 30 -12.38 -14.05 5.46
N ASP A 31 -12.31 -12.82 5.95
CA ASP A 31 -13.33 -11.82 5.67
C ASP A 31 -13.06 -11.23 4.28
N GLU A 32 -13.80 -11.70 3.28
CA GLU A 32 -13.63 -11.27 1.88
C GLU A 32 -13.85 -9.76 1.71
N LEU A 33 -14.76 -9.14 2.47
CA LEU A 33 -14.98 -7.69 2.43
C LEU A 33 -13.75 -6.95 2.93
N ARG A 34 -13.20 -7.39 4.07
CA ARG A 34 -11.97 -6.81 4.65
C ARG A 34 -10.77 -7.01 3.73
N LEU A 35 -10.61 -8.21 3.15
CA LEU A 35 -9.56 -8.51 2.19
C LEU A 35 -9.66 -7.62 0.94
N HIS A 36 -10.87 -7.43 0.41
CA HIS A 36 -11.12 -6.61 -0.76
C HIS A 36 -10.81 -5.13 -0.48
N ASP A 37 -11.20 -4.63 0.70
CA ASP A 37 -10.89 -3.25 1.12
C ASP A 37 -9.38 -3.05 1.31
N LEU A 38 -8.69 -3.98 1.98
CA LEU A 38 -7.24 -3.95 2.15
C LEU A 38 -6.49 -3.98 0.81
N LYS A 39 -6.93 -4.83 -0.14
CA LYS A 39 -6.35 -4.88 -1.50
C LYS A 39 -6.57 -3.56 -2.25
N ARG A 40 -7.74 -2.92 -2.09
CA ARG A 40 -8.02 -1.61 -2.69
C ARG A 40 -7.15 -0.51 -2.10
N GLN A 41 -6.96 -0.50 -0.78
CA GLN A 41 -6.05 0.43 -0.10
C GLN A 41 -4.60 0.19 -0.56
N LYS A 42 -4.16 -1.06 -0.65
CA LYS A 42 -2.81 -1.42 -1.16
C LYS A 42 -2.62 -0.88 -2.58
N LEU A 43 -3.62 -1.03 -3.45
CA LEU A 43 -3.58 -0.52 -4.82
C LEU A 43 -3.47 1.01 -4.85
N ALA A 44 -4.26 1.71 -4.04
CA ALA A 44 -4.22 3.18 -3.97
C ALA A 44 -2.84 3.69 -3.51
N ILE A 45 -2.24 3.07 -2.48
CA ILE A 45 -0.90 3.44 -2.01
C ILE A 45 0.15 3.16 -3.09
N LYS A 46 0.03 2.03 -3.81
CA LYS A 46 0.93 1.71 -4.91
C LYS A 46 0.83 2.74 -6.05
N ASP A 47 -0.38 3.19 -6.38
CA ASP A 47 -0.62 4.21 -7.39
C ASP A 47 -0.02 5.56 -6.97
N GLU A 48 -0.19 5.95 -5.69
CA GLU A 48 0.40 7.17 -5.15
C GLU A 48 1.93 7.12 -5.14
N MET A 49 2.53 5.97 -4.78
CA MET A 49 3.98 5.77 -4.88
C MET A 49 4.46 5.86 -6.33
N PHE A 50 3.74 5.24 -7.28
CA PHE A 50 4.10 5.28 -8.69
C PHE A 50 4.01 6.70 -9.27
N SER A 51 2.99 7.46 -8.87
CA SER A 51 2.81 8.86 -9.24
C SER A 51 3.97 9.71 -8.70
N LEU A 52 4.34 9.52 -7.43
CA LEU A 52 5.48 10.21 -6.80
C LEU A 52 6.82 9.81 -7.43
N GLU A 53 7.03 8.54 -7.75
CA GLU A 53 8.23 8.06 -8.46
C GLU A 53 8.32 8.64 -9.87
N THR A 54 7.21 8.68 -10.59
CA THR A 54 7.11 9.32 -11.91
C THR A 54 7.47 10.80 -11.81
N MET A 55 6.98 11.49 -10.78
CA MET A 55 7.30 12.90 -10.54
C MET A 55 8.75 13.12 -10.10
N ARG A 56 9.40 12.12 -9.50
CA ARG A 56 10.82 12.16 -9.09
C ARG A 56 11.79 12.04 -10.27
N LYS A 57 11.40 11.42 -11.40
CA LYS A 57 12.24 11.36 -12.59
C LYS A 57 11.85 12.50 -13.55
N PRO A 58 12.48 13.69 -13.48
CA PRO A 58 12.33 14.65 -14.55
C PRO A 58 13.00 14.07 -15.82
N ASN A 59 12.28 14.16 -16.93
CA ASN A 59 12.82 13.98 -18.28
C ASN A 59 13.74 15.16 -18.64
#